data_AF-A0A9X1TVT1-F1
#
_entry.id   AF-A0A9X1TVT1-F1
#
_cell.length_a   1.000
_cell.length_b   1.000
_cell.length_c   1.000
_cell.angle_alpha   90.00
_cell.angle_beta   90.00
_cell.angle_gamma   90.00
#
_symmetry.space_group_name_H-M   'P 1'
#
loop_
_entity.id
_entity.type
_entity.pdbx_description
1 polymer ?
#
loop_
_entity_poly.entity_id
_entity_poly.type
_entity_poly.pdbx_seq_one_letter_code
_entity_poly.pdbx_strand_id
1 'polypeptide(L)'
;MNTQPNAESLDSRHLAYGREVAELLSQSSAASWMNDLWEIYSGYMAAQTELGHSRRANDVFTSFKELLFFFQRIEKGRMMGE
;
A
#
# COMPACT_ATOMS: atom_id res chain seq x y z
N MET A 1 -29.30 -26.11 7.65
CA MET A 1 -28.76 -24.75 7.87
C MET A 1 -27.58 -24.57 6.92
N ASN A 2 -27.78 -23.81 5.83
CA ASN A 2 -26.72 -23.53 4.86
C ASN A 2 -26.25 -22.09 5.11
N THR A 3 -25.15 -21.92 5.81
CA THR A 3 -24.62 -20.60 6.16
C THR A 3 -23.87 -20.06 4.95
N GLN A 4 -24.56 -19.38 4.04
CA GLN A 4 -23.87 -18.51 3.09
C GLN A 4 -23.09 -17.46 3.89
N PRO A 5 -21.79 -17.28 3.66
CA PRO A 5 -21.05 -16.20 4.31
C PRO A 5 -21.73 -14.88 3.93
N ASN A 6 -22.15 -14.17 4.98
CA ASN A 6 -23.01 -13.00 4.93
C ASN A 6 -22.44 -11.89 4.01
N ALA A 7 -22.95 -11.79 2.78
CA ALA A 7 -22.50 -10.82 1.78
C ALA A 7 -22.60 -9.37 2.29
N GLU A 8 -23.62 -9.06 3.09
CA GLU A 8 -23.83 -7.74 3.70
C GLU A 8 -22.71 -7.34 4.68
N SER A 9 -22.10 -8.33 5.35
CA SER A 9 -20.96 -8.10 6.25
C SER A 9 -19.67 -7.81 5.48
N LEU A 10 -19.50 -8.41 4.29
CA LEU A 10 -18.37 -8.13 3.40
C LEU A 10 -18.48 -6.72 2.83
N ASP A 11 -19.65 -6.31 2.37
CA ASP A 11 -19.88 -4.95 1.81
C ASP A 11 -19.59 -3.86 2.85
N SER A 12 -20.06 -4.06 4.09
CA SER A 12 -19.78 -3.14 5.20
C SER A 12 -18.28 -2.99 5.48
N ARG A 13 -17.52 -4.08 5.36
CA ARG A 13 -16.07 -4.09 5.61
C ARG A 13 -15.29 -3.41 4.48
N HIS A 14 -15.66 -3.67 3.22
CA HIS A 14 -15.04 -2.99 2.08
C HIS A 14 -15.27 -1.48 2.13
N LEU A 15 -16.48 -1.03 2.52
CA LEU A 15 -16.77 0.38 2.73
C LEU A 15 -15.91 1.00 3.84
N ALA A 16 -15.68 0.27 4.93
CA ALA A 16 -14.78 0.74 5.98
C ALA A 16 -13.34 0.89 5.45
N TYR A 17 -12.81 -0.10 4.75
CA TYR A 17 -11.47 -0.01 4.14
C TYR A 17 -11.36 1.12 3.12
N GLY A 18 -12.40 1.32 2.29
CA GLY A 18 -12.45 2.42 1.34
C GLY A 18 -12.38 3.78 2.02
N ARG A 19 -13.02 3.96 3.18
CA ARG A 19 -12.94 5.20 3.96
C ARG A 19 -11.53 5.47 4.49
N GLU A 20 -10.90 4.46 5.09
CA GLU A 20 -9.52 4.59 5.60
C GLU A 20 -8.53 4.94 4.48
N VAL A 21 -8.66 4.29 3.31
CA VAL A 21 -7.81 4.60 2.15
C VAL A 21 -8.09 6.00 1.62
N ALA A 22 -9.35 6.43 1.57
CA ALA A 22 -9.70 7.79 1.15
C ALA A 22 -9.13 8.85 2.10
N GLU A 23 -9.20 8.60 3.42
CA GLU A 23 -8.60 9.48 4.43
C GLU A 23 -7.08 9.54 4.27
N LEU A 24 -6.40 8.41 4.09
CA LEU A 24 -4.96 8.35 3.85
C LEU A 24 -4.53 9.18 2.62
N LEU A 25 -5.28 9.09 1.53
CA LEU A 25 -5.04 9.84 0.30
C LEU A 25 -5.49 11.32 0.36
N SER A 26 -6.26 11.69 1.38
CA SER A 26 -6.60 13.10 1.63
C SER A 26 -5.44 13.86 2.29
N GLN A 27 -4.58 13.15 3.03
CA GLN A 27 -3.45 13.74 3.74
C GLN A 27 -2.27 14.03 2.80
N SER A 28 -2.11 13.25 1.73
CA SER A 28 -1.04 13.41 0.75
C SER A 28 -1.40 12.73 -0.57
N SER A 29 -0.76 13.15 -1.66
CA SER A 29 -0.99 12.56 -2.98
C SER A 29 -0.42 11.15 -3.10
N ALA A 30 -0.96 10.32 -3.98
CA ALA A 30 -0.37 9.00 -4.24
C ALA A 30 1.07 9.12 -4.79
N ALA A 31 1.36 10.18 -5.57
CA ALA A 31 2.71 10.51 -6.00
C ALA A 31 3.68 10.77 -4.83
N SER A 32 3.24 11.55 -3.84
CA SER A 32 4.03 11.79 -2.62
C SER A 32 4.30 10.49 -1.86
N TRP A 33 3.28 9.66 -1.65
CA TRP A 33 3.44 8.35 -1.01
C TRP A 33 4.44 7.45 -1.74
N MET A 34 4.45 7.46 -3.08
CA MET A 34 5.45 6.70 -3.85
C MET A 34 6.88 7.19 -3.61
N ASN A 35 7.09 8.51 -3.55
CA ASN A 35 8.40 9.09 -3.27
C ASN A 35 8.88 8.72 -1.86
N ASP A 36 8.00 8.87 -0.86
CA ASP A 36 8.32 8.55 0.54
C ASP A 36 8.67 7.05 0.70
N LEU A 37 7.93 6.16 0.01
CA LEU A 37 8.23 4.73 0.01
C LEU A 37 9.61 4.42 -0.58
N TRP A 38 10.01 5.11 -1.65
CA TRP A 38 11.34 4.97 -2.24
C TRP A 38 12.44 5.47 -1.31
N GLU A 39 12.22 6.59 -0.63
CA GLU A 39 13.16 7.12 0.37
C GLU A 39 13.35 6.12 1.52
N ILE A 40 12.27 5.58 2.07
CA ILE A 40 12.31 4.58 3.14
C ILE A 40 13.05 3.31 2.68
N TYR A 41 12.70 2.77 1.51
CA TYR A 41 13.30 1.53 1.02
C TYR A 41 14.79 1.71 0.67
N SER A 42 15.17 2.82 0.04
CA SER A 42 16.57 3.11 -0.27
C SER A 42 17.41 3.31 0.99
N GLY A 43 16.89 4.03 2.00
CA GLY A 43 17.53 4.16 3.31
C GLY A 43 17.69 2.81 4.02
N TYR A 44 16.67 1.95 3.97
CA TYR A 44 16.77 0.58 4.47
C TYR A 44 17.89 -0.20 3.77
N MET A 45 17.94 -0.17 2.44
CA MET A 45 18.95 -0.89 1.66
C MET A 45 20.36 -0.37 1.92
N ALA A 46 20.55 0.95 2.05
CA ALA A 46 21.82 1.54 2.44
C ALA A 46 22.27 0.99 3.81
N ALA A 47 21.39 0.99 4.80
CA ALA A 47 21.68 0.44 6.13
C ALA A 47 22.01 -1.07 6.10
N GLN A 48 21.40 -1.86 5.20
CA GLN A 48 21.75 -3.29 5.05
C GLN A 48 23.19 -3.50 4.58
N THR A 49 23.74 -2.58 3.79
CA THR A 49 25.15 -2.66 3.35
C THR A 49 26.13 -2.42 4.49
N GLU A 50 25.74 -1.59 5.46
CA GLU A 50 26.60 -1.21 6.60
C GLU A 50 26.44 -2.16 7.80
N LEU A 51 25.22 -2.62 8.08
CA LEU A 51 24.87 -3.39 9.28
C LEU A 51 24.82 -4.91 9.04
N GLY A 52 25.02 -5.35 7.79
CA GLY A 52 24.90 -6.74 7.37
C GLY A 52 23.50 -7.12 6.89
N HIS A 53 23.43 -8.17 6.08
CA HIS A 53 22.21 -8.52 5.35
C HIS A 53 21.14 -9.15 6.25
N SER A 54 19.97 -8.53 6.30
CA SER A 54 18.78 -9.02 6.99
C SER A 54 18.16 -10.19 6.22
N ARG A 55 17.83 -11.26 6.96
CA ARG A 55 17.09 -12.40 6.41
C ARG A 55 15.69 -12.03 5.91
N ARG A 56 15.17 -10.86 6.28
CA ARG A 56 13.85 -10.35 5.86
C ARG A 56 13.91 -9.42 4.65
N ALA A 57 15.08 -9.19 4.05
CA ALA A 57 15.22 -8.24 2.94
C ALA A 57 14.26 -8.53 1.77
N ASN A 58 14.04 -9.81 1.45
CA ASN A 58 13.08 -10.23 0.42
C ASN A 58 11.63 -9.90 0.79
N ASP A 59 11.23 -10.10 2.04
CA ASP A 59 9.87 -9.80 2.52
C ASP A 59 9.62 -8.28 2.52
N VAL A 60 10.63 -7.51 2.92
CA VAL A 60 10.60 -6.04 2.92
C VAL A 60 10.49 -5.51 1.50
N PHE A 61 11.30 -6.03 0.57
CA PHE A 61 11.20 -5.68 -0.85
C PHE A 61 9.82 -6.00 -1.42
N THR A 62 9.26 -7.17 -1.09
CA THR A 62 7.93 -7.57 -1.56
C THR A 62 6.86 -6.60 -1.07
N SER A 63 6.87 -6.26 0.22
CA SER A 63 5.94 -5.30 0.81
C SER A 63 6.06 -3.92 0.16
N PHE A 64 7.28 -3.42 -0.02
CA PHE A 64 7.56 -2.17 -0.71
C PHE A 64 6.98 -2.15 -2.13
N LYS A 65 7.26 -3.20 -2.92
CA LYS A 65 6.80 -3.33 -4.31
C LYS A 65 5.26 -3.33 -4.41
N GLU A 66 4.58 -4.08 -3.55
CA GLU A 66 3.12 -4.16 -3.56
C GLU A 66 2.46 -2.81 -3.19
N LEU A 67 3.02 -2.09 -2.21
CA LEU A 67 2.54 -0.75 -1.84
C LEU A 67 2.79 0.26 -2.96
N LEU A 68 3.97 0.22 -3.58
CA LEU A 68 4.29 1.09 -4.71
C LEU A 68 3.29 0.88 -5.86
N PHE A 69 3.01 -0.37 -6.23
CA PHE A 69 2.03 -0.70 -7.26
C PHE A 69 0.60 -0.31 -6.89
N PHE A 70 0.24 -0.38 -5.60
CA PHE A 70 -1.05 0.10 -5.12
C PHE A 70 -1.22 1.60 -5.38
N PHE A 71 -0.26 2.43 -4.97
CA PHE A 71 -0.34 3.88 -5.19
C PHE A 71 -0.25 4.27 -6.67
N GLN A 72 0.55 3.55 -7.48
CA GLN A 72 0.56 3.74 -8.94
C GLN A 72 -0.81 3.50 -9.58
N ARG A 73 -1.53 2.45 -9.15
CA ARG A 73 -2.88 2.16 -9.67
C ARG A 73 -3.88 3.24 -9.27
N ILE A 74 -3.80 3.76 -8.05
CA ILE A 74 -4.65 4.86 -7.58
C ILE A 74 -4.42 6.11 -8.43
N GLU A 75 -3.15 6.49 -8.63
CA GLU A 75 -2.79 7.67 -9.44
C GLU A 75 -3.31 7.53 -10.88
N LYS A 76 -3.14 6.35 -11.49
CA LYS A 76 -3.66 6.06 -12.83
C LYS A 76 -5.20 6.06 -12.89
N GLY A 77 -5.86 5.53 -11.87
CA GLY A 77 -7.31 5.52 -11.76
C GLY A 77 -7.90 6.93 -11.64
N ARG A 78 -7.21 7.82 -10.91
CA ARG A 78 -7.57 9.23 -10.79
C ARG A 78 -7.49 9.95 -12.14
N MET A 79 -6.44 9.71 -12.94
CA MET A 79 -6.28 10.32 -14.26
C MET A 79 -7.30 9.87 -15.33
N MET A 80 -8.04 8.77 -15.11
CA MET A 80 -9.09 8.31 -16.04
C MET A 80 -10.50 8.75 -15.62
N GLY A 81 -10.65 9.31 -14.42
CA GLY A 81 -11.94 9.74 -13.85
C GLY A 81 -12.22 11.24 -13.95
N GLU A 82 -11.31 12.00 -14.58
CA GLU A 82 -11.45 13.42 -14.95
C GLU A 82 -11.73 13.56 -16.45
#